data_AF-A0A975CKQ7-F1
#
_entry.id   AF-A0A975CKQ7-F1
#
_cell.length_a   1.000
_cell.length_b   1.000
_cell.length_c   1.000
_cell.angle_alpha   90.00
_cell.angle_beta   90.00
_cell.angle_gamma   90.00
#
_symmetry.space_group_name_H-M   'P 1'
#
loop_
_entity.id
_entity.type
_entity.pdbx_description
1 polymer ?
#
loop_
_entity_poly.entity_id
_entity_poly.type
_entity_poly.pdbx_seq_one_letter_code
_entity_poly.pdbx_strand_id
1 'polypeptide(L)' 'MTKFYNVVTRKTLKTSENERMIYHKVGVVKVTENGGWFLQLYHQPDTDYMIFPNHNDNLPVINFGADETK' A
#
# COMPACT_ATOMS: atom_id res chain seq x y z
N MET A 1 4.46 -18.67 -14.93
CA MET A 1 4.59 -17.22 -15.21
C MET A 1 4.74 -16.51 -13.87
N THR A 2 5.85 -15.82 -13.64
CA THR A 2 6.14 -15.15 -12.35
C THR A 2 5.18 -13.98 -12.14
N LYS A 3 4.48 -13.92 -11.01
CA LYS A 3 3.57 -12.81 -10.66
C LYS A 3 4.27 -11.86 -9.69
N PHE A 4 4.05 -10.57 -9.85
CA PHE A 4 4.52 -9.53 -8.95
C PHE A 4 3.34 -8.71 -8.44
N TYR A 5 3.40 -8.22 -7.21
CA TYR A 5 2.40 -7.35 -6.61
C TYR A 5 3.04 -6.02 -6.24
N ASN A 6 2.36 -4.91 -6.48
CA ASN A 6 2.85 -3.59 -6.12
C ASN A 6 2.74 -3.40 -4.61
N VAL A 7 3.77 -2.84 -3.99
CA VAL A 7 3.76 -2.37 -2.59
C VAL A 7 3.65 -0.86 -2.59
N VAL A 8 2.65 -0.34 -1.89
CA VAL A 8 2.35 1.09 -1.82
C VAL A 8 2.26 1.49 -0.36
N THR A 9 2.87 2.62 -0.02
CA THR A 9 2.70 3.26 1.28
C THR A 9 1.62 4.33 1.22
N ARG A 10 0.79 4.43 2.25
CA ARG A 10 -0.03 5.61 2.56
C ARG A 10 0.58 6.29 3.77
N LYS A 11 0.91 7.56 3.62
CA LYS A 11 1.36 8.41 4.73
C LYS A 11 0.32 9.50 4.98
N THR A 12 -0.13 9.61 6.21
CA THR A 12 -1.04 10.67 6.64
C THR A 12 -0.20 11.83 7.19
N LEU A 13 -0.28 12.98 6.53
CA LEU A 13 0.32 14.21 7.00
C LEU A 13 -0.78 15.05 7.67
N LYS A 14 -0.69 15.18 8.98
CA LYS A 14 -1.52 16.14 9.73
C LYS A 14 -0.81 17.49 9.71
N THR A 15 -1.32 18.45 8.96
CA THR A 15 -0.95 19.86 9.12
C THR A 15 -2.01 20.58 9.94
N SER A 16 -1.66 21.73 10.52
CA SER A 16 -2.52 22.49 11.45
C SER A 16 -3.90 22.86 10.91
N GLU A 17 -4.09 22.81 9.58
CA GLU A 17 -5.35 23.18 8.93
C GLU A 17 -5.96 22.07 8.08
N ASN A 18 -5.26 20.96 7.79
CA ASN A 18 -5.78 19.86 6.96
C ASN A 18 -5.07 18.52 7.20
N GLU A 19 -5.80 17.41 6.98
CA GLU A 19 -5.20 16.09 6.82
C GLU A 19 -4.99 15.79 5.32
N ARG A 20 -3.77 15.43 4.94
CA ARG A 20 -3.43 15.03 3.56
C ARG A 20 -2.88 13.61 3.55
N MET A 21 -3.48 12.75 2.73
CA MET A 21 -2.97 11.41 2.46
C MET A 21 -2.06 11.43 1.23
N ILE A 22 -0.87 10.84 1.34
CA ILE A 22 0.06 10.65 0.22
C ILE A 22 0.25 9.17 -0.02
N TYR A 23 0.01 8.75 -1.26
CA TYR A 23 0.22 7.38 -1.72
C TYR A 23 1.50 7.31 -2.55
N HIS A 24 2.38 6.35 -2.26
CA HIS A 24 3.64 6.18 -2.98
C HIS A 24 3.97 4.71 -3.18
N LYS A 25 4.26 4.28 -4.42
CA LYS A 25 4.74 2.93 -4.69
C LYS A 25 6.18 2.80 -4.18
N VAL A 26 6.41 1.90 -3.24
CA VAL A 26 7.73 1.70 -2.61
C VAL A 26 8.44 0.43 -3.07
N GLY A 27 7.75 -0.46 -3.77
CA GLY A 27 8.37 -1.68 -4.28
C GLY A 27 7.41 -2.65 -4.94
N VAL A 28 7.90 -3.87 -5.11
CA VAL A 28 7.11 -5.01 -5.61
C VAL A 28 7.44 -6.27 -4.80
N VAL A 29 6.46 -7.15 -4.63
CA VAL A 29 6.61 -8.48 -4.04
C VAL A 29 6.48 -9.53 -5.12
N LYS A 30 7.46 -10.44 -5.21
CA LYS A 30 7.40 -11.60 -6.10
C LYS A 30 6.58 -12.71 -5.44
N VAL A 31 5.60 -13.24 -6.15
CA VAL A 31 4.88 -14.45 -5.75
C VAL A 31 5.76 -15.66 -6.07
N THR A 32 5.96 -16.52 -5.07
CA THR A 32 6.69 -17.78 -5.22
C THR A 32 5.89 -18.78 -6.05
N GLU A 33 6.56 -19.81 -6.55
CA GLU A 33 5.92 -20.83 -7.40
C GLU A 33 4.78 -21.58 -6.69
N ASN A 34 4.84 -21.67 -5.36
CA ASN A 34 3.81 -22.29 -4.51
C ASN A 34 2.72 -21.31 -4.04
N GLY A 35 2.65 -20.11 -4.61
CA GLY A 35 1.61 -19.11 -4.31
C GLY A 35 1.86 -18.27 -3.04
N GLY A 36 2.88 -18.60 -2.24
CA GLY A 36 3.29 -17.80 -1.09
C GLY A 36 4.08 -16.56 -1.49
N TRP A 37 4.15 -15.58 -0.61
CA TRP A 37 4.98 -14.39 -0.79
C TRP A 37 5.46 -13.88 0.57
N PHE A 38 6.63 -13.25 0.58
CA PHE A 38 7.25 -12.71 1.79
C PHE A 38 7.65 -11.26 1.54
N LEU A 39 7.27 -10.39 2.47
CA LEU A 39 7.64 -8.98 2.48
C LEU A 39 8.03 -8.61 3.90
N GLN A 40 9.29 -8.19 4.07
CA GLN A 40 9.77 -7.63 5.33
C GLN A 40 9.78 -6.11 5.20
N LEU A 41 9.06 -5.44 6.10
CA LEU A 41 8.99 -3.99 6.18
C LEU A 41 9.54 -3.55 7.53
N TYR A 42 10.30 -2.47 7.52
CA TYR A 42 10.63 -1.75 8.75
C TYR A 42 9.48 -0.80 9.05
N HIS A 43 8.91 -0.90 10.24
CA HIS A 43 7.79 -0.07 10.63
C HIS A 43 8.22 1.41 10.66
N GLN A 44 7.52 2.26 9.92
CA GLN A 44 7.63 3.71 10.01
C GLN A 44 6.37 4.26 10.70
N PRO A 45 6.50 5.28 11.56
CA PRO A 45 5.32 5.95 12.13
C PRO A 45 4.37 6.44 11.03
N ASP A 46 3.06 6.39 11.33
CA ASP A 46 2.00 6.95 10.49
C ASP A 46 2.04 6.49 9.01
N THR A 47 2.50 5.26 8.77
CA THR A 47 2.68 4.69 7.44
C THR A 47 1.98 3.35 7.32
N ASP A 48 0.96 3.30 6.49
CA ASP A 48 0.29 2.04 6.12
C ASP A 48 0.93 1.46 4.88
N TYR A 49 1.06 0.14 4.83
CA TYR A 49 1.58 -0.58 3.66
C TYR A 49 0.47 -1.44 3.05
N MET A 50 0.26 -1.25 1.75
CA MET A 50 -0.78 -1.92 0.98
C MET A 50 -0.17 -2.67 -0.19
N ILE A 51 -0.72 -3.84 -0.49
CA ILE A 51 -0.23 -4.72 -1.54
C ILE A 51 -1.35 -4.93 -2.55
N PHE A 52 -1.06 -4.63 -3.81
CA PHE A 52 -2.04 -4.72 -4.88
C PHE A 52 -1.61 -5.71 -5.95
N PRO A 53 -2.52 -6.62 -6.37
CA PRO A 53 -2.22 -7.61 -7.39
C PRO A 53 -2.18 -7.04 -8.81
N ASN A 54 -2.62 -5.79 -9.00
CA ASN A 54 -2.72 -5.15 -10.30
C ASN A 54 -1.43 -4.37 -10.65
N HIS A 55 -1.00 -4.48 -11.91
CA HIS A 55 0.14 -3.77 -12.48
C HIS A 55 -0.23 -2.50 -13.25
N ASN A 56 -1.53 -2.19 -13.40
CA ASN A 56 -1.95 -0.94 -14.03
C ASN A 56 -1.33 0.28 -13.35
N ASP A 57 -0.99 1.29 -14.15
CA ASP A 57 -0.43 2.57 -13.67
C ASP A 57 -1.37 3.29 -12.70
N ASN A 58 -2.67 3.05 -12.85
CA ASN A 58 -3.67 3.56 -11.92
C ASN A 58 -3.70 2.69 -10.66
N LEU A 59 -3.23 3.26 -9.55
CA LEU A 59 -3.41 2.68 -8.22
C LEU A 59 -4.90 2.42 -7.97
N PRO A 60 -5.27 1.24 -7.44
CA PRO A 60 -6.66 0.99 -7.07
C PRO A 60 -7.09 1.99 -6.01
N VAL A 61 -8.27 2.59 -6.21
CA VAL A 61 -8.91 3.44 -5.21
C VAL A 61 -9.38 2.51 -4.09
N ILE A 62 -8.79 2.62 -2.90
CA ILE A 62 -9.29 1.94 -1.73
C ILE A 62 -10.45 2.76 -1.17
N ASN A 63 -11.65 2.19 -1.21
CA ASN A 63 -12.80 2.77 -0.53
C ASN A 63 -12.89 2.16 0.87
N PHE A 64 -12.45 2.92 1.88
CA PHE A 64 -12.50 2.50 3.28
C PHE A 64 -13.91 2.63 3.90
N GLY A 65 -14.89 3.16 3.18
CA GLY A 65 -16.26 3.29 3.65
C GLY A 65 -16.37 4.08 4.96
N ALA A 66 -17.35 3.73 5.79
CA ALA A 66 -17.58 4.36 7.11
C ALA A 66 -16.62 3.85 8.21
N ASP A 67 -15.71 2.92 7.90
CA ASP A 67 -14.83 2.27 8.87
C ASP A 67 -13.47 2.96 9.01
N GLU A 68 -13.21 4.04 8.25
CA GLU A 68 -11.96 4.81 8.34
C GLU A 68 -11.85 5.69 9.60
N THR A 69 -12.97 5.96 10.28
CA THR A 69 -13.06 6.93 11.39
C THR A 69 -13.34 6.33 12.77
N LYS A 70 -13.15 5.01 12.96
CA LYS A 70 -13.25 4.39 14.28
C LYS A 70 -11.94 4.39 15.06
#